data_AF-A0A2G9Z6T9-F1
#
_entry.id   AF-A0A2G9Z6T9-F1
#
_cell.length_a   1.000
_cell.length_b   1.000
_cell.length_c   1.000
_cell.angle_alpha   90.00
_cell.angle_beta   90.00
_cell.angle_gamma   90.00
#
_symmetry.space_group_name_H-M   'P 1'
#
loop_
_entity.id
_entity.type
_entity.pdbx_description
1 polymer ?
#
loop_
_entity_poly.entity_id
_entity_poly.type
_entity_poly.pdbx_seq_one_letter_code
_entity_poly.pdbx_strand_id
1 'polypeptide(L)'
;MAADHQGDIKYLTDIAQPKIGLITSVGPTHLEFFGSVANVAKEKSIMIANLNTTDYAVINNDQKILVELSKKTKAQLFTYGLNKADLTASDLELNQASGGLYFKINY
;
A
#
# COMPACT_ATOMS: atom_id res chain seq x y z
N MET A 1 1.39 9.58 1.94
CA MET A 1 0.35 10.63 1.73
C MET A 1 -0.90 10.20 2.50
N ALA A 2 -1.54 11.13 3.21
CA ALA A 2 -2.81 10.91 3.90
C ALA A 2 -3.96 11.50 3.06
N ALA A 3 -5.17 11.02 3.28
CA ALA A 3 -6.36 11.49 2.58
C ALA A 3 -7.56 11.36 3.50
N ASP A 4 -8.30 12.46 3.61
CA ASP A 4 -9.51 12.58 4.41
C ASP A 4 -10.73 12.71 3.50
N HIS A 5 -10.55 13.24 2.29
CA HIS A 5 -11.57 13.43 1.27
C HIS A 5 -11.15 12.83 -0.07
N GLN A 6 -12.15 12.63 -0.94
CA GLN A 6 -11.91 12.21 -2.30
C GLN A 6 -11.14 13.29 -3.08
N GLY A 7 -10.04 12.89 -3.72
CA GLY A 7 -9.19 13.78 -4.53
C GLY A 7 -7.91 14.27 -3.82
N ASP A 8 -7.78 14.07 -2.52
CA ASP A 8 -6.59 14.47 -1.75
C ASP A 8 -5.33 13.80 -2.29
N ILE A 9 -5.40 12.49 -2.58
CA ILE A 9 -4.23 11.76 -3.08
C ILE A 9 -3.84 12.30 -4.46
N LYS A 10 -4.81 12.57 -5.32
CA LYS A 10 -4.54 13.16 -6.63
C LYS A 10 -3.79 14.48 -6.48
N TYR A 11 -4.33 15.40 -5.68
CA TYR A 11 -3.74 16.71 -5.42
C TYR A 11 -2.29 16.60 -4.92
N LEU A 12 -2.04 15.74 -3.93
CA LEU A 12 -0.69 15.54 -3.38
C LEU A 12 0.27 14.92 -4.40
N THR A 13 -0.22 13.98 -5.22
CA THR A 13 0.62 13.32 -6.23
C THR A 13 0.94 14.21 -7.43
N ASP A 14 0.05 15.13 -7.79
CA ASP A 14 0.28 16.12 -8.85
C ASP A 14 1.43 17.07 -8.45
N ILE A 15 1.56 17.37 -7.16
CA ILE A 15 2.63 18.20 -6.60
C ILE A 15 3.94 17.41 -6.48
N ALA A 16 3.90 16.26 -5.80
CA ALA A 16 5.10 15.52 -5.43
C ALA A 16 5.72 14.72 -6.58
N GLN A 17 4.91 14.35 -7.58
CA GLN A 17 5.32 13.53 -8.73
C GLN A 17 6.18 12.32 -8.34
N PRO A 18 5.69 11.42 -7.47
CA PRO A 18 6.49 10.34 -6.91
C PRO A 18 6.94 9.35 -7.99
N LYS A 19 8.16 8.83 -7.85
CA LYS A 19 8.70 7.72 -8.66
C LYS A 19 8.46 6.35 -8.04
N ILE A 20 8.13 6.32 -6.75
CA ILE A 20 7.80 5.11 -6.01
C ILE A 20 6.55 5.41 -5.16
N GLY A 21 5.51 4.59 -5.31
CA GLY A 21 4.30 4.68 -4.50
C GLY A 21 4.11 3.41 -3.66
N LEU A 22 4.15 3.56 -2.33
CA LEU A 22 3.94 2.45 -1.38
C LEU A 22 2.58 2.57 -0.69
N ILE A 23 1.76 1.53 -0.80
CA ILE A 23 0.54 1.38 0.01
C ILE A 23 0.82 0.34 1.11
N THR A 24 0.79 0.80 2.37
CA THR A 24 1.06 -0.01 3.56
C THR A 24 -0.10 -0.97 3.89
N SER A 25 -1.30 -0.43 3.97
CA SER A 25 -2.52 -1.18 4.19
C SER A 25 -3.73 -0.33 3.87
N VAL A 26 -4.88 -0.97 3.71
CA VAL A 26 -6.17 -0.31 3.70
C VAL A 26 -7.01 -0.83 4.85
N GLY A 27 -7.62 0.08 5.59
CA GLY A 27 -8.52 -0.19 6.70
C GLY A 27 -9.58 0.91 6.84
N PRO A 28 -10.54 0.74 7.75
CA PRO A 28 -11.61 1.70 8.00
C PRO A 28 -11.03 3.00 8.58
N THR A 29 -10.96 4.03 7.75
CA THR A 29 -10.48 5.38 8.11
C THR A 29 -11.36 6.40 7.40
N HIS A 30 -11.70 7.49 8.08
CA HIS A 30 -12.50 8.60 7.53
C HIS A 30 -13.78 8.13 6.82
N LEU A 31 -14.46 7.12 7.38
CA LEU A 31 -15.63 6.51 6.75
C LEU A 31 -16.81 7.48 6.63
N GLU A 32 -16.85 8.50 7.47
CA GLU A 32 -17.77 9.62 7.39
C GLU A 32 -17.67 10.38 6.05
N PHE A 33 -16.49 10.41 5.43
CA PHE A 33 -16.23 11.08 4.15
C PHE A 33 -16.19 10.09 2.98
N PHE A 34 -15.64 8.88 3.19
CA PHE A 34 -15.49 7.89 2.12
C PHE A 34 -16.66 6.89 1.99
N GLY A 35 -17.47 6.72 3.04
CA GLY A 35 -18.61 5.81 3.10
C GLY A 35 -18.28 4.32 3.17
N SER A 36 -17.12 3.87 2.67
CA SER A 36 -16.70 2.46 2.72
C SER A 36 -15.18 2.28 2.65
N VAL A 37 -14.68 1.17 3.19
CA VAL A 37 -13.27 0.76 3.05
C VAL A 37 -12.87 0.59 1.58
N ALA A 38 -13.81 0.17 0.72
CA ALA A 38 -13.57 0.06 -0.71
C ALA A 38 -13.30 1.43 -1.35
N ASN A 39 -13.96 2.49 -0.89
CA ASN A 39 -13.72 3.84 -1.37
C ASN A 39 -12.42 4.42 -0.81
N VAL A 40 -12.07 4.12 0.45
CA VAL A 40 -10.73 4.43 1.00
C VAL A 40 -9.64 3.78 0.16
N ALA A 41 -9.81 2.51 -0.22
CA ALA A 41 -8.87 1.79 -1.07
C ALA A 41 -8.73 2.45 -2.44
N LYS A 42 -9.86 2.82 -3.06
CA LYS A 42 -9.88 3.53 -4.35
C LYS A 42 -9.12 4.84 -4.26
N GLU A 43 -9.39 5.67 -3.25
CA GLU A 43 -8.70 6.96 -3.06
C GLU A 43 -7.19 6.75 -2.90
N LYS A 44 -6.75 5.86 -2.01
CA LYS A 44 -5.32 5.55 -1.81
C LYS A 44 -4.65 4.97 -3.08
N SER A 45 -5.39 4.20 -3.88
CA SER A 45 -4.88 3.60 -5.12
C SER A 45 -4.59 4.60 -6.24
N ILE A 46 -5.14 5.82 -6.17
CA ILE A 46 -4.86 6.89 -7.13
C ILE A 46 -3.35 7.14 -7.23
N MET A 47 -2.64 7.06 -6.11
CA MET A 47 -1.18 7.25 -6.09
C MET A 47 -0.48 6.27 -7.02
N ILE A 48 -0.75 4.97 -6.90
CA ILE A 48 -0.09 3.96 -7.72
C ILE A 48 -0.64 3.92 -9.14
N ALA A 49 -1.88 4.34 -9.38
CA ALA A 49 -2.47 4.42 -10.71
C ALA A 49 -1.84 5.54 -11.57
N ASN A 50 -1.38 6.62 -10.95
CA ASN A 50 -0.77 7.77 -11.63
C ASN A 50 0.72 7.60 -11.94
N LEU A 51 1.38 6.56 -11.42
CA LEU A 51 2.78 6.26 -11.68
C LEU A 51 3.04 5.88 -13.15
N ASN A 52 4.23 6.17 -13.66
CA ASN A 52 4.64 5.84 -15.03
C ASN A 52 5.19 4.41 -15.16
N THR A 53 5.38 3.94 -16.39
CA THR A 53 5.89 2.58 -16.67
C THR A 53 7.32 2.35 -16.16
N THR A 54 8.10 3.41 -15.96
CA THR A 54 9.45 3.39 -15.39
C THR A 54 9.46 3.49 -13.86
N ASP A 55 8.31 3.76 -13.26
CA ASP A 55 8.15 4.00 -11.82
C ASP A 55 7.76 2.69 -11.11
N TYR A 56 7.74 2.67 -9.76
CA TYR A 56 7.44 1.47 -8.97
C TYR A 56 6.20 1.63 -8.08
N ALA A 57 5.28 0.68 -8.19
CA ALA A 57 4.16 0.52 -7.26
C ALA A 57 4.49 -0.60 -6.26
N VAL A 58 4.47 -0.28 -4.96
CA VAL A 58 4.72 -1.23 -3.87
C VAL A 58 3.44 -1.47 -3.08
N ILE A 59 3.00 -2.72 -2.98
CA ILE A 59 1.73 -3.08 -2.31
C ILE A 59 1.86 -4.28 -1.36
N ASN A 60 0.97 -4.34 -0.38
CA ASN A 60 0.78 -5.51 0.46
C ASN A 60 -0.01 -6.60 -0.30
N ASN A 61 0.63 -7.73 -0.61
CA ASN A 61 0.03 -8.83 -1.35
C ASN A 61 -0.95 -9.68 -0.52
N ASP A 62 -0.94 -9.54 0.81
CA ASP A 62 -1.87 -10.24 1.68
C ASP A 62 -3.28 -9.61 1.64
N GLN A 63 -3.41 -8.39 1.12
CA GLN A 63 -4.69 -7.70 0.98
C GLN A 63 -5.23 -7.79 -0.45
N LYS A 64 -6.21 -8.67 -0.67
CA LYS A 64 -6.86 -8.88 -1.98
C LYS A 64 -7.31 -7.60 -2.68
N ILE A 65 -7.83 -6.62 -1.92
CA ILE A 65 -8.29 -5.35 -2.50
C ILE A 65 -7.15 -4.55 -3.14
N LEU A 66 -5.94 -4.60 -2.57
CA LEU A 66 -4.76 -3.93 -3.13
C LEU A 66 -4.26 -4.66 -4.38
N VAL A 67 -4.30 -5.99 -4.37
CA VAL A 67 -3.99 -6.82 -5.54
C VAL A 67 -4.93 -6.53 -6.71
N GLU A 68 -6.23 -6.35 -6.46
CA GLU A 68 -7.18 -6.00 -7.51
C GLU A 68 -6.98 -4.57 -8.03
N LEU A 69 -6.67 -3.62 -7.15
CA LEU A 69 -6.44 -2.22 -7.54
C LEU A 69 -5.10 -2.01 -8.24
N SER A 70 -4.07 -2.78 -7.91
CA SER A 70 -2.77 -2.68 -8.58
C SER A 70 -2.82 -3.09 -10.04
N LYS A 71 -3.79 -3.91 -10.46
CA LYS A 71 -4.02 -4.22 -11.89
C LYS A 71 -4.27 -2.98 -12.76
N LYS A 72 -4.62 -1.84 -12.15
CA LYS A 72 -4.84 -0.57 -12.83
C LYS A 72 -3.57 0.28 -12.96
N THR A 73 -2.47 -0.11 -12.31
CA THR A 73 -1.19 0.60 -12.48
C THR A 73 -0.50 0.14 -13.78
N LYS A 74 0.19 1.09 -14.41
CA LYS A 74 1.14 0.82 -15.50
C LYS A 74 2.59 0.70 -14.99
N ALA A 75 2.82 1.00 -13.72
CA ALA A 75 4.13 0.95 -13.09
C ALA A 75 4.61 -0.48 -12.86
N GLN A 76 5.90 -0.63 -12.62
CA GLN A 76 6.48 -1.91 -12.21
C GLN A 76 5.94 -2.26 -10.83
N LEU A 77 5.36 -3.45 -10.70
CA LEU A 77 4.77 -3.92 -9.46
C LEU A 77 5.83 -4.64 -8.62
N PHE A 78 5.96 -4.24 -7.36
CA PHE A 78 6.72 -4.94 -6.34
C PHE A 78 5.81 -5.22 -5.15
N THR A 79 5.86 -6.42 -4.60
CA THR A 79 4.91 -6.86 -3.59
C THR A 79 5.62 -7.26 -2.30
N TYR A 80 5.01 -6.96 -1.17
CA TYR A 80 5.44 -7.50 0.12
C TYR A 80 4.29 -8.17 0.88
N GLY A 81 4.61 -9.06 1.80
CA GLY A 81 3.59 -9.72 2.63
C GLY A 81 4.19 -10.77 3.58
N LEU A 82 3.31 -11.46 4.31
CA LEU A 82 3.64 -12.63 5.12
C LEU A 82 3.47 -13.94 4.32
N ASN A 83 2.65 -13.91 3.26
CA ASN A 83 2.46 -15.04 2.35
C ASN A 83 3.33 -14.89 1.10
N LYS A 84 2.90 -15.42 -0.04
CA LYS A 84 3.63 -15.30 -1.32
C LYS A 84 3.68 -13.84 -1.78
N ALA A 85 4.87 -13.25 -1.85
CA ALA A 85 5.16 -11.92 -2.41
C ALA A 85 6.63 -11.86 -2.86
N ASP A 86 7.06 -10.75 -3.48
CA ASP A 86 8.46 -10.54 -3.87
C ASP A 86 9.36 -10.36 -2.63
N LEU A 87 8.84 -9.71 -1.59
CA LEU A 87 9.49 -9.56 -0.29
C LEU A 87 8.60 -10.16 0.81
N THR A 88 9.12 -11.12 1.56
CA THR A 88 8.34 -11.75 2.64
C THR A 88 9.03 -11.69 3.99
N ALA A 89 8.24 -11.66 5.06
CA ALA A 89 8.74 -11.83 6.42
C ALA A 89 8.34 -13.20 6.98
N SER A 90 9.31 -13.92 7.54
CA SER A 90 9.12 -15.20 8.25
C SER A 90 9.68 -15.14 9.66
N ASP A 91 9.47 -16.21 10.45
CA ASP A 91 10.08 -16.39 11.77
C ASP A 91 9.78 -15.24 12.74
N LEU A 92 8.51 -14.82 12.81
CA LEU A 92 8.06 -13.71 13.65
C LEU A 92 8.07 -14.12 15.14
N GLU A 93 9.00 -13.57 15.90
CA GLU A 93 9.15 -13.82 17.33
C GLU A 93 9.06 -12.52 18.14
N LEU A 94 8.06 -12.45 19.02
CA LEU A 94 7.91 -11.33 19.96
C LEU A 94 8.65 -11.65 21.26
N ASN A 95 9.64 -10.84 21.60
CA ASN A 95 10.34 -10.94 22.86
C ASN A 95 9.57 -10.17 23.94
N GLN A 96 8.75 -10.88 24.70
CA GLN A 96 7.89 -10.30 25.75
C GLN A 96 8.66 -9.61 26.88
N ALA A 97 9.92 -9.99 27.13
CA ALA A 97 10.72 -9.41 28.20
C ALA A 97 11.34 -8.06 27.82
N SER A 98 11.69 -7.87 26.54
CA SER A 98 12.28 -6.62 26.04
C SER A 98 11.31 -5.75 25.24
N GLY A 99 10.14 -6.28 24.86
CA GLY A 99 9.21 -5.64 23.92
C GLY A 99 9.69 -5.64 22.47
N GLY A 100 10.74 -6.40 22.13
CA GLY A 100 11.31 -6.48 20.79
C GLY A 100 10.55 -7.43 19.86
N LEU A 101 10.70 -7.23 18.54
CA LEU A 101 10.22 -8.13 17.49
C LEU A 101 11.39 -8.58 16.62
N TYR A 102 11.57 -9.88 16.47
CA TYR A 102 12.51 -10.49 15.54
C TYR A 102 11.74 -11.11 14.39
N PHE A 103 12.26 -10.98 13.18
CA PHE A 103 11.75 -11.63 11.99
C PHE A 103 12.86 -11.73 10.95
N LYS A 104 12.71 -12.67 10.02
CA LYS A 104 13.61 -12.85 8.89
C LYS A 104 12.98 -12.28 7.62
N ILE A 105 13.77 -11.59 6.82
CA ILE A 105 13.36 -11.09 5.51
C ILE A 105 13.83 -12.07 4.43
N ASN A 106 12.95 -12.44 3.51
CA ASN A 106 13.25 -13.25 2.35
C ASN A 106 12.93 -12.44 1.07
N TYR A 107 13.86 -12.39 0.12
CA TYR A 107 13.81 -11.64 -1.13
C TYR A 107 14.47 -12.40 -2.28
#